data_AF-A0A321L4E3-F1
#
_entry.id   AF-A0A321L4E3-F1
#
_cell.length_a   1.000
_cell.length_b   1.000
_cell.length_c   1.000
_cell.angle_alpha   90.00
_cell.angle_beta   90.00
_cell.angle_gamma   90.00
#
_symmetry.space_group_name_H-M   'P 1'
#
loop_
_entity.id
_entity.type
_entity.pdbx_description
1 polymer ?
#
loop_
_entity_poly.entity_id
_entity_poly.type
_entity_poly.pdbx_seq_one_letter_code
_entity_poly.pdbx_strand_id
1 'polypeptide(L)'
;MKRLYFIVIGFVALLLASCEREQRRFQQGAPSTDTSQSHASMDEIYPGGARPPSNVANVYEENAYMVSEGKRLYEQYNCVGCHFHGGGGIGPPLMDADWIYGGEPQNIHDTIVEGRPNGMPSFRGKIPDQQVWEITAYVRSMSGLLRKDVAPGRSDDMSIKKPEESQKPEPPKK
;
A
#
# COMPACT_ATOMS: atom_id res chain seq x y z
N MET A 1 -38.60 24.65 36.01
CA MET A 1 -38.82 23.47 35.13
C MET A 1 -38.75 23.80 33.63
N LYS A 2 -39.41 24.87 33.14
CA LYS A 2 -39.38 25.23 31.69
C LYS A 2 -37.97 25.53 31.11
N ARG A 3 -37.08 26.18 31.88
CA ARG A 3 -35.71 26.50 31.41
C ARG A 3 -34.83 25.26 31.19
N LEU A 4 -34.98 24.24 32.04
CA LEU A 4 -34.24 22.98 31.92
C LEU A 4 -34.72 22.18 30.70
N TYR A 5 -36.03 22.23 30.42
CA TYR A 5 -36.65 21.59 29.26
C TYR A 5 -36.11 22.13 27.92
N PHE A 6 -35.96 23.45 27.79
CA PHE A 6 -35.38 24.06 26.58
C PHE A 6 -33.89 23.73 26.39
N ILE A 7 -33.13 23.62 27.48
CA ILE A 7 -31.71 23.22 27.41
C ILE A 7 -31.59 21.76 26.95
N VAL A 8 -32.42 20.86 27.50
CA VAL A 8 -32.41 19.44 27.12
C VAL A 8 -32.84 19.26 25.65
N ILE A 9 -33.87 19.97 25.19
CA ILE A 9 -34.28 19.93 23.78
C ILE A 9 -33.18 20.47 22.86
N GLY A 10 -32.53 21.57 23.25
CA GLY A 10 -31.41 22.13 22.50
C GLY A 10 -30.26 21.14 22.34
N PHE A 11 -29.89 20.46 23.44
CA PHE A 11 -28.83 19.44 23.42
C PHE A 11 -29.20 18.21 22.57
N VAL A 12 -30.44 17.72 22.67
CA VAL A 12 -30.91 16.59 21.86
C VAL A 12 -30.94 16.93 20.38
N ALA A 13 -31.39 18.13 20.01
CA ALA A 13 -31.36 18.60 18.62
C ALA A 13 -29.93 18.70 18.07
N LEU A 14 -28.98 19.15 18.89
CA LEU A 14 -27.57 19.27 18.50
C LEU A 14 -26.90 17.91 18.30
N LEU A 15 -27.23 16.92 19.15
CA LEU A 15 -26.77 15.54 19.01
C LEU A 15 -27.32 14.85 17.76
N LEU A 16 -28.58 15.12 17.41
CA LEU A 16 -29.20 14.56 16.19
C LEU A 16 -28.65 15.21 14.91
N ALA A 17 -28.29 16.50 14.94
CA ALA A 17 -27.67 17.19 13.81
C ALA A 17 -26.20 16.79 13.59
N SER A 18 -25.50 16.32 14.62
CA SER A 18 -24.09 15.89 14.51
C SER A 18 -23.89 14.52 13.84
N CYS A 19 -24.97 13.84 13.44
CA CYS A 19 -24.94 12.61 12.63
C CYS A 19 -24.96 12.91 11.12
N GLU A 20 -24.26 13.95 10.68
CA GLU A 20 -24.10 14.19 9.24
C GLU A 20 -23.12 13.15 8.69
N ARG A 21 -23.72 12.07 8.16
CA ARG A 21 -23.07 10.99 7.43
C ARG A 21 -22.16 11.61 6.36
N GLU A 22 -20.86 11.50 6.59
CA GLU A 22 -19.84 11.84 5.61
C GLU A 22 -20.06 10.99 4.34
N GLN A 23 -20.56 11.63 3.29
CA GLN A 23 -20.67 11.01 1.97
C GLN A 23 -19.26 10.91 1.39
N ARG A 24 -18.57 9.80 1.68
CA ARG A 24 -17.43 9.37 0.87
C ARG A 24 -17.93 9.20 -0.57
N ARG A 25 -17.69 10.20 -1.42
CA ARG A 25 -17.91 10.08 -2.86
C ARG A 25 -17.06 8.94 -3.37
N PHE A 26 -17.71 7.86 -3.76
CA PHE A 26 -17.09 6.84 -4.58
C PHE A 26 -16.80 7.49 -5.94
N GLN A 27 -15.55 7.82 -6.21
CA GLN A 27 -15.14 8.30 -7.53
C GLN A 27 -15.16 7.09 -8.48
N GLN A 28 -16.34 6.73 -8.97
CA GLN A 28 -16.50 5.90 -10.16
C GLN A 28 -16.20 6.77 -11.38
N GLY A 29 -14.92 7.09 -11.56
CA GLY A 29 -14.39 7.58 -12.83
C GLY A 29 -13.56 6.46 -13.41
N ALA A 30 -14.09 5.74 -14.41
CA ALA A 30 -13.23 5.01 -15.33
C ALA A 30 -12.13 5.98 -15.84
N PRO A 31 -10.87 5.57 -16.00
CA PRO A 31 -9.87 6.43 -16.59
C PRO A 31 -10.29 6.73 -18.03
N SER A 32 -10.91 7.89 -18.22
CA SER A 32 -11.08 8.50 -19.53
C SER A 32 -9.69 8.66 -20.13
N THR A 33 -9.51 8.04 -21.30
CA THR A 33 -8.41 8.28 -22.22
C THR A 33 -8.26 9.78 -22.45
N ASP A 34 -7.32 10.41 -21.76
CA ASP A 34 -6.86 11.75 -22.07
C ASP A 34 -5.44 11.66 -22.65
N THR A 35 -5.37 11.92 -23.94
CA THR A 35 -4.16 11.97 -24.74
C THR A 35 -3.50 13.33 -24.49
N SER A 36 -2.41 13.38 -23.71
CA SER A 36 -1.30 14.35 -23.92
C SER A 36 -0.30 14.36 -22.76
N GLN A 37 0.88 13.79 -22.98
CA GLN A 37 2.15 14.52 -23.12
C GLN A 37 3.31 13.51 -23.17
N SER A 38 3.76 13.28 -24.40
CA SER A 38 4.99 12.57 -24.73
C SER A 38 6.20 13.41 -24.34
N HIS A 39 6.73 13.20 -23.14
CA HIS A 39 8.17 13.35 -22.93
C HIS A 39 8.78 11.98 -23.22
N ALA A 40 9.64 11.92 -24.23
CA ALA A 40 10.40 10.72 -24.57
C ALA A 40 11.31 10.37 -23.38
N SER A 41 10.78 9.57 -22.46
CA SER A 41 11.59 8.89 -21.45
C SER A 41 12.25 7.71 -22.16
N MET A 42 13.57 7.63 -22.07
CA MET A 42 14.30 6.46 -22.55
C MET A 42 13.77 5.25 -21.78
N ASP A 43 13.16 4.30 -22.50
CA ASP A 43 12.68 3.05 -21.93
C ASP A 43 13.89 2.24 -21.45
N GLU A 44 14.00 2.10 -20.13
CA GLU A 44 14.90 1.15 -19.49
C GLU A 44 14.47 -0.27 -19.93
N ILE A 45 15.38 -1.03 -20.52
CA ILE A 45 15.09 -2.35 -21.09
C ILE A 45 14.61 -3.27 -19.97
N TYR A 46 13.31 -3.54 -19.93
CA TYR A 46 12.68 -4.39 -18.92
C TYR A 46 12.28 -5.74 -19.53
N PRO A 47 12.69 -6.88 -18.96
CA PRO A 47 12.24 -8.18 -19.42
C PRO A 47 10.79 -8.41 -18.97
N GLY A 48 9.80 -8.12 -19.83
CA GLY A 48 8.40 -8.43 -19.51
C GLY A 48 7.27 -7.67 -20.23
N GLY A 49 7.57 -6.64 -21.03
CA GLY A 49 6.53 -5.87 -21.75
C GLY A 49 6.44 -4.40 -21.30
N ALA A 50 5.39 -3.70 -21.78
CA ALA A 50 5.23 -2.26 -21.59
C ALA A 50 5.04 -1.88 -20.10
N ARG A 51 5.81 -0.89 -19.64
CA ARG A 51 5.74 -0.36 -18.28
C ARG A 51 4.39 0.33 -18.05
N PRO A 52 3.60 -0.01 -17.01
CA PRO A 52 2.46 0.82 -16.64
C PRO A 52 2.96 2.21 -16.20
N PRO A 53 2.20 3.28 -16.45
CA PRO A 53 2.65 4.63 -16.11
C PRO A 53 2.98 4.70 -14.62
N SER A 54 4.04 5.45 -14.25
CA SER A 54 4.55 5.51 -12.87
C SER A 54 3.50 5.98 -11.85
N ASN A 55 2.46 6.68 -12.32
CA ASN A 55 1.36 7.16 -11.51
C ASN A 55 0.44 6.07 -10.96
N VAL A 56 0.42 4.86 -11.54
CA VAL A 56 -0.48 3.78 -11.10
C VAL A 56 -0.18 3.40 -9.67
N ALA A 57 1.10 3.25 -9.33
CA ALA A 57 1.53 2.95 -7.98
C ALA A 57 1.14 4.03 -6.95
N ASN A 58 1.27 5.31 -7.33
CA ASN A 58 0.94 6.43 -6.45
C ASN A 58 -0.54 6.42 -6.02
N VAL A 59 -1.45 5.95 -6.88
CA VAL A 59 -2.89 5.85 -6.53
C VAL A 59 -3.13 4.89 -5.36
N TYR A 60 -2.38 3.80 -5.28
CA TYR A 60 -2.54 2.80 -4.21
C TYR A 60 -1.73 3.18 -2.96
N GLU A 61 -0.55 3.78 -3.14
CA GLU A 61 0.36 4.15 -2.04
C GLU A 61 -0.04 5.41 -1.29
N GLU A 62 -0.93 6.23 -1.85
CA GLU A 62 -1.46 7.44 -1.21
C GLU A 62 -2.84 7.22 -0.56
N ASN A 63 -3.43 6.03 -0.72
CA ASN A 63 -4.78 5.73 -0.25
C ASN A 63 -4.80 4.69 0.87
N ALA A 64 -5.03 5.14 2.11
CA ALA A 64 -5.01 4.28 3.30
C ALA A 64 -5.99 3.09 3.23
N TYR A 65 -7.11 3.26 2.52
CA TYR A 65 -8.06 2.18 2.31
C TYR A 65 -7.46 1.08 1.42
N MET A 66 -6.79 1.44 0.32
CA MET A 66 -6.17 0.47 -0.59
C MET A 66 -5.02 -0.28 0.07
N VAL A 67 -4.22 0.41 0.89
CA VAL A 67 -3.14 -0.26 1.64
C VAL A 67 -3.69 -1.20 2.72
N SER A 68 -4.81 -0.83 3.36
CA SER A 68 -5.49 -1.70 4.33
C SER A 68 -6.11 -2.93 3.65
N GLU A 69 -6.66 -2.77 2.45
CA GLU A 69 -7.15 -3.88 1.65
C GLU A 69 -6.00 -4.80 1.21
N GLY A 70 -4.86 -4.22 0.82
CA GLY A 70 -3.62 -4.95 0.55
C GLY A 70 -3.18 -5.84 1.70
N LYS A 71 -3.31 -5.38 2.95
CA LYS A 71 -3.05 -6.20 4.14
C LYS A 71 -3.96 -7.43 4.21
N ARG A 72 -5.27 -7.22 4.01
CA ARG A 72 -6.27 -8.29 4.01
C ARG A 72 -5.97 -9.32 2.91
N LEU A 73 -5.60 -8.85 1.73
CA LEU A 73 -5.26 -9.68 0.58
C LEU A 73 -3.96 -10.46 0.77
N TYR A 74 -2.96 -9.84 1.40
CA TYR A 74 -1.69 -10.49 1.76
C TYR A 74 -1.91 -11.72 2.65
N GLU A 75 -2.84 -11.63 3.61
CA GLU A 75 -3.27 -12.77 4.42
C GLU A 75 -4.09 -13.78 3.60
N GLN A 76 -5.07 -13.29 2.82
CA GLN A 76 -5.97 -14.12 2.01
C GLN A 76 -5.23 -15.00 0.99
N TYR A 77 -4.22 -14.43 0.30
CA TYR A 77 -3.42 -15.15 -0.69
C TYR A 77 -2.22 -15.88 -0.09
N ASN A 78 -2.19 -16.00 1.24
CA ASN A 78 -1.18 -16.74 2.00
C ASN A 78 0.26 -16.26 1.75
N CYS A 79 0.45 -14.97 1.46
CA CYS A 79 1.79 -14.37 1.40
C CYS A 79 2.49 -14.48 2.76
N VAL A 80 1.69 -14.33 3.84
CA VAL A 80 2.11 -14.52 5.24
C VAL A 80 2.69 -15.92 5.50
N GLY A 81 2.28 -16.95 4.76
CA GLY A 81 2.80 -18.30 4.96
C GLY A 81 4.30 -18.44 4.68
N CYS A 82 4.83 -17.61 3.77
CA CYS A 82 6.26 -17.63 3.42
C CYS A 82 7.02 -16.42 3.98
N HIS A 83 6.38 -15.26 4.01
CA HIS A 83 7.01 -13.98 4.36
C HIS A 83 6.57 -13.43 5.73
N PHE A 84 5.73 -14.17 6.46
CA PHE A 84 5.17 -13.80 7.76
C PHE A 84 4.59 -12.38 7.74
N HIS A 85 4.77 -11.56 8.77
CA HIS A 85 4.29 -10.17 8.77
C HIS A 85 5.33 -9.19 8.18
N GLY A 86 6.03 -9.62 7.12
CA GLY A 86 7.09 -8.86 6.46
C GLY A 86 8.48 -9.10 7.03
N GLY A 87 8.62 -9.93 8.07
CA GLY A 87 9.89 -10.29 8.71
C GLY A 87 10.56 -11.55 8.15
N GLY A 88 10.06 -12.09 7.02
CA GLY A 88 10.65 -13.21 6.31
C GLY A 88 10.31 -14.58 6.92
N GLY A 89 10.91 -15.64 6.36
CA GLY A 89 10.68 -17.02 6.75
C GLY A 89 11.23 -18.00 5.72
N ILE A 90 10.33 -18.68 5.00
CA ILE A 90 10.69 -19.43 3.79
C ILE A 90 11.10 -18.45 2.68
N GLY A 91 10.40 -17.32 2.58
CA GLY A 91 10.73 -16.22 1.69
C GLY A 91 11.61 -15.17 2.39
N PRO A 92 12.30 -14.31 1.62
CA PRO A 92 13.09 -13.22 2.17
C PRO A 92 12.24 -12.23 2.99
N PRO A 93 12.85 -11.49 3.92
CA PRO A 93 12.17 -10.38 4.59
C PRO A 93 11.73 -9.32 3.58
N LEU A 94 10.59 -8.67 3.87
CA LEU A 94 9.99 -7.63 3.03
C LEU A 94 10.01 -6.26 3.72
N MET A 95 10.35 -6.21 5.01
CA MET A 95 10.43 -4.98 5.79
C MET A 95 11.82 -4.32 5.77
N ASP A 96 12.83 -5.01 5.24
CA ASP A 96 14.21 -4.53 5.17
C ASP A 96 14.42 -3.60 3.97
N ALA A 97 15.59 -2.93 3.95
CA ALA A 97 16.00 -2.07 2.86
C ALA A 97 16.50 -2.84 1.63
N ASP A 98 16.89 -4.11 1.82
CA ASP A 98 17.62 -4.90 0.84
C ASP A 98 16.67 -5.67 -0.08
N TRP A 99 16.39 -5.09 -1.24
CA TRP A 99 15.51 -5.71 -2.25
C TRP A 99 16.30 -6.47 -3.30
N ILE A 100 16.13 -7.79 -3.36
CA ILE A 100 16.81 -8.69 -4.32
C ILE A 100 16.40 -8.39 -5.78
N TYR A 101 15.15 -7.99 -6.00
CA TYR A 101 14.58 -7.75 -7.33
C TYR A 101 14.17 -6.28 -7.56
N GLY A 102 14.65 -5.37 -6.74
CA GLY A 102 14.25 -3.96 -6.75
C GLY A 102 13.04 -3.67 -5.86
N GLY A 103 13.06 -2.50 -5.21
CA GLY A 103 12.02 -2.07 -4.27
C GLY A 103 10.96 -1.15 -4.87
N GLU A 104 11.09 -0.76 -6.14
CA GLU A 104 10.08 0.08 -6.80
C GLU A 104 8.74 -0.65 -6.90
N PRO A 105 7.61 0.08 -6.90
CA PRO A 105 6.28 -0.54 -6.90
C PRO A 105 6.10 -1.53 -8.06
N GLN A 106 6.59 -1.18 -9.25
CA GLN A 106 6.51 -2.04 -10.44
C GLN A 106 7.32 -3.33 -10.24
N ASN A 107 8.50 -3.26 -9.62
CA ASN A 107 9.32 -4.45 -9.38
C ASN A 107 8.61 -5.44 -8.45
N ILE A 108 7.94 -4.94 -7.41
CA ILE A 108 7.20 -5.77 -6.46
C ILE A 108 5.94 -6.34 -7.12
N HIS A 109 5.20 -5.52 -7.87
CA HIS A 109 4.06 -5.97 -8.66
C HIS A 109 4.45 -7.12 -9.59
N ASP A 110 5.49 -6.95 -10.40
CA ASP A 110 5.96 -7.97 -11.34
C ASP A 110 6.52 -9.20 -10.62
N THR A 111 7.09 -9.03 -9.43
CA THR A 111 7.51 -10.15 -8.58
C THR A 111 6.32 -11.00 -8.17
N ILE A 112 5.17 -10.39 -7.86
CA ILE A 112 3.94 -11.12 -7.54
C ILE A 112 3.32 -11.76 -8.79
N VAL A 113 3.22 -11.03 -9.90
CA VAL A 113 2.60 -11.54 -11.13
C VAL A 113 3.43 -12.66 -11.74
N GLU A 114 4.72 -12.45 -11.92
CA GLU A 114 5.62 -13.42 -12.58
C GLU A 114 6.09 -14.53 -11.64
N GLY A 115 6.08 -14.29 -10.33
CA GLY A 115 6.83 -15.11 -9.38
C GLY A 115 8.34 -14.91 -9.54
N ARG A 116 9.11 -15.67 -8.76
CA ARG A 116 10.58 -15.66 -8.82
C ARG A 116 11.13 -17.07 -8.65
N PRO A 117 12.32 -17.35 -9.21
CA PRO A 117 13.01 -18.62 -8.98
C PRO A 117 13.20 -18.90 -7.48
N ASN A 118 13.43 -20.16 -7.13
CA ASN A 118 13.65 -20.61 -5.75
C ASN A 118 12.42 -20.55 -4.83
N GLY A 119 11.21 -20.66 -5.38
CA GLY A 119 10.02 -21.05 -4.61
C GLY A 119 8.94 -19.97 -4.45
N MET A 120 9.09 -18.77 -5.01
CA MET A 120 8.00 -17.79 -5.06
C MET A 120 7.10 -18.08 -6.28
N PRO A 121 5.84 -18.53 -6.08
CA PRO A 121 4.96 -18.89 -7.20
C PRO A 121 4.49 -17.66 -7.97
N SER A 122 4.16 -17.86 -9.25
CA SER A 122 3.44 -16.86 -10.05
C SER A 122 1.97 -16.78 -9.64
N PHE A 123 1.47 -15.55 -9.51
CA PHE A 123 0.06 -15.25 -9.27
C PHE A 123 -0.69 -14.70 -10.48
N ARG A 124 -0.04 -14.66 -11.66
CA ARG A 124 -0.68 -14.26 -12.92
C ARG A 124 -2.00 -15.02 -13.13
N GLY A 125 -3.07 -14.27 -13.38
CA GLY A 125 -4.40 -14.82 -13.63
C GLY A 125 -5.09 -15.44 -12.40
N LYS A 126 -4.43 -15.44 -11.23
CA LYS A 126 -5.00 -15.92 -9.95
C LYS A 126 -5.47 -14.76 -9.07
N ILE A 127 -4.77 -13.64 -9.15
CA ILE A 127 -5.09 -12.40 -8.45
C ILE A 127 -5.43 -11.34 -9.50
N PRO A 128 -6.57 -10.63 -9.38
CA PRO A 128 -6.87 -9.48 -10.24
C PRO A 128 -5.80 -8.41 -10.11
N ASP A 129 -5.44 -7.74 -11.22
CA ASP A 129 -4.34 -6.76 -11.27
C ASP A 129 -4.44 -5.67 -10.19
N GLN A 130 -5.64 -5.11 -10.00
CA GLN A 130 -5.90 -4.13 -8.95
C GLN A 130 -5.53 -4.64 -7.55
N GLN A 131 -5.84 -5.90 -7.25
CA GLN A 131 -5.52 -6.51 -5.95
C GLN A 131 -4.01 -6.75 -5.80
N VAL A 132 -3.29 -7.00 -6.90
CA VAL A 132 -1.82 -7.08 -6.88
C VAL A 132 -1.22 -5.72 -6.53
N TRP A 133 -1.77 -4.63 -7.04
CA TRP A 133 -1.34 -3.27 -6.68
C TRP A 133 -1.66 -2.91 -5.22
N GLU A 134 -2.81 -3.32 -4.70
CA GLU A 134 -3.16 -3.17 -3.28
C GLU A 134 -2.15 -3.93 -2.39
N ILE A 135 -1.83 -5.19 -2.73
CA ILE A 135 -0.79 -5.98 -2.04
C ILE A 135 0.58 -5.30 -2.14
N THR A 136 0.94 -4.78 -3.32
CA THR A 136 2.21 -4.09 -3.55
C THR A 136 2.37 -2.87 -2.65
N ALA A 137 1.33 -2.04 -2.55
CA ALA A 137 1.32 -0.88 -1.67
C ALA A 137 1.45 -1.29 -0.20
N TYR A 138 0.78 -2.37 0.23
CA TYR A 138 0.93 -2.91 1.57
C TYR A 138 2.35 -3.42 1.85
N VAL A 139 2.96 -4.15 0.92
CA VAL A 139 4.34 -4.64 1.03
C VAL A 139 5.32 -3.50 1.23
N ARG A 140 5.21 -2.43 0.44
CA ARG A 140 6.06 -1.23 0.58
C ARG A 140 5.80 -0.47 1.88
N SER A 141 4.57 -0.51 2.40
CA SER A 141 4.25 0.09 3.70
C SER A 141 5.02 -0.58 4.84
N MET A 142 5.28 -1.89 4.75
CA MET A 142 6.02 -2.65 5.77
C MET A 142 7.49 -2.24 5.85
N SER A 143 8.08 -1.80 4.73
CA SER A 143 9.47 -1.30 4.67
C SER A 143 9.57 0.21 4.93
N GLY A 144 8.46 0.85 5.32
CA GLY A 144 8.44 2.28 5.64
C GLY A 144 8.60 3.21 4.44
N LEU A 145 8.29 2.72 3.23
CA LEU A 145 8.39 3.51 1.99
C LEU A 145 7.15 4.38 1.74
N LEU A 146 6.07 4.18 2.51
CA LEU A 146 4.86 4.99 2.45
C LEU A 146 4.83 6.03 3.56
N ARG A 147 4.01 7.06 3.35
CA ARG A 147 3.69 8.05 4.39
C ARG A 147 2.98 7.38 5.56
N LYS A 148 3.30 7.83 6.78
CA LYS A 148 2.80 7.24 8.03
C LYS A 148 1.28 7.31 8.19
N ASP A 149 0.64 8.32 7.60
CA ASP A 149 -0.82 8.48 7.66
C ASP A 149 -1.56 7.57 6.66
N VAL A 150 -0.84 6.96 5.73
CA VAL A 150 -1.39 6.02 4.74
C VAL A 150 -1.11 4.57 5.13
N ALA A 151 0.06 4.30 5.70
CA ALA A 151 0.43 2.96 6.14
C ALA A 151 -0.57 2.44 7.20
N PRO A 152 -1.09 1.20 7.05
CA PRO A 152 -2.01 0.64 8.03
C PRO A 152 -1.30 0.48 9.37
N GLY A 153 -2.00 0.79 10.46
CA GLY A 153 -1.49 0.54 11.80
C GLY A 153 -1.16 -0.94 11.94
N ARG A 154 0.09 -1.26 12.27
CA ARG A 154 0.47 -2.64 12.61
C ARG A 154 0.27 -2.85 14.11
N SER A 155 -0.32 -3.99 14.45
CA SER A 155 -0.59 -4.40 15.84
C SER A 155 0.53 -5.28 16.41
N ASP A 156 1.56 -5.57 15.62
CA ASP A 156 2.77 -6.24 16.06
C ASP A 156 3.75 -5.19 16.61
N ASP A 157 4.34 -5.42 17.78
CA ASP A 157 5.35 -4.53 18.38
C ASP A 157 6.68 -4.48 17.57
N MET A 158 6.65 -4.89 16.29
CA MET A 158 7.79 -4.90 15.40
C MET A 158 8.01 -3.49 14.82
N SER A 159 9.16 -2.89 15.13
CA SER A 159 9.55 -1.58 14.60
C SER A 159 10.15 -1.72 13.20
N ILE A 160 9.65 -0.91 12.26
CA ILE A 160 10.22 -0.74 10.92
C ILE A 160 11.60 -0.09 11.09
N LYS A 161 12.68 -0.78 10.71
CA LYS A 161 13.96 -0.09 10.49
C LYS A 161 13.81 0.71 9.20
N LYS A 162 14.17 2.00 9.23
CA LYS A 162 14.10 2.86 8.05
C LYS A 162 14.97 2.25 6.93
N PRO A 163 14.62 2.35 5.63
CA PRO A 163 15.51 1.92 4.56
C PRO A 163 16.88 2.61 4.67
N GLU A 164 17.99 1.89 4.50
CA GLU A 164 19.36 2.40 4.69
C GLU A 164 19.65 3.59 3.77
N GLU A 165 19.12 3.57 2.54
CA GLU A 165 19.13 4.70 1.60
C GLU A 165 18.55 6.00 2.19
N SER A 166 17.60 5.86 3.12
CA SER A 166 16.97 6.99 3.81
C SER A 166 17.62 7.28 5.17
N GLN A 167 18.55 6.45 5.64
CA GLN A 167 19.30 6.67 6.88
C GLN A 167 20.56 7.49 6.59
N LYS A 168 20.98 8.32 7.55
CA LYS A 168 22.30 8.97 7.44
C LYS A 168 23.37 7.90 7.68
N PRO A 169 24.49 7.91 6.92
CA PRO A 169 25.59 6.97 7.16
C PRO A 169 26.01 7.03 8.63
N GLU A 170 25.91 5.90 9.33
CA GLU A 170 26.36 5.80 10.72
C GLU A 170 27.88 5.60 10.73
N PRO A 171 28.65 6.35 11.55
CA PRO A 171 30.09 6.13 11.63
C PRO A 171 30.39 4.70 12.13
N PRO A 172 31.49 4.08 11.66
CA PRO A 172 31.85 2.72 12.05
C PRO A 172 31.98 2.64 13.57
N LYS A 173 31.28 1.68 14.16
CA LYS A 173 31.37 1.40 15.60
C LYS A 173 32.79 0.90 15.90
N LYS A 174 33.47 1.60 16.81
CA LYS A 174 34.81 1.24 17.30
C LYS A 174 34.76 0.07 18.27
#